data_AF-A0A7Y2G1A6-F1
#
_entry.id   AF-A0A7Y2G1A6-F1
#
_cell.length_a   1.000
_cell.length_b   1.000
_cell.length_c   1.000
_cell.angle_alpha   90.00
_cell.angle_beta   90.00
_cell.angle_gamma   90.00
#
_symmetry.space_group_name_H-M   'P 1'
#
loop_
_entity.id
_entity.type
_entity.pdbx_description
1 polymer ?
#
loop_
_entity_poly.entity_id
_entity_poly.type
_entity_poly.pdbx_seq_one_letter_code
_entity_poly.pdbx_strand_id
1 'polypeptide(L)'
;MSRTLSLVLGILAFVALCVFCAGRHSRLVVNKLTGSSQAVLSDANYSWASVAFDGRNAMVSGVAPTEEDRAEAISLIGGIAGVRAVTDSIAIGDLVRELRAARRGNVVTLSGKVPSQGTHDTIVQYASVVFASDSLVDNLSIQRGPEDETWTRVVIEGITLLPQLEEGEMRLVNQDVSLLGRVEKPVLRDSLRKSLAELLPESYTSSTEITVPEGLQPLGPAECEAELTSTVKDRRITFASGSTRLTPEASPILEDAVNVALRCSDVLIEVGGYTDSRGDRLQNIQLSQERAQAVVDYLSSRGISRTSLVAKGYGPVNPIATNRTWAGRALNRRIQFTIIR
;
A
#
# COMPACT_ATOMS: atom_id res chain seq x y z
N MET A 1 -41.61 -83.43 -22.74
CA MET A 1 -40.57 -82.37 -22.75
C MET A 1 -41.10 -80.93 -22.78
N SER A 2 -42.37 -80.63 -23.08
CA SER A 2 -42.83 -79.22 -23.24
C SER A 2 -43.14 -78.46 -21.94
N ARG A 3 -43.54 -79.15 -20.85
CA ARG A 3 -43.90 -78.49 -19.58
C ARG A 3 -42.70 -77.94 -18.80
N THR A 4 -41.61 -78.68 -18.74
CA THR A 4 -40.36 -78.24 -18.06
C THR A 4 -39.70 -77.08 -18.79
N LEU A 5 -39.70 -77.11 -20.13
CA LEU A 5 -39.16 -76.03 -20.96
C LEU A 5 -39.93 -74.71 -20.76
N SER A 6 -41.27 -74.77 -20.72
CA SER A 6 -42.13 -73.60 -20.49
C SER A 6 -41.92 -72.98 -19.10
N LEU A 7 -41.67 -73.81 -18.09
CA LEU A 7 -41.44 -73.38 -16.71
C LEU A 7 -40.07 -72.70 -16.54
N VAL A 8 -39.04 -73.23 -17.20
CA VAL A 8 -37.69 -72.61 -17.22
C VAL A 8 -37.71 -71.27 -17.97
N LEU A 9 -38.41 -71.18 -19.11
CA LEU A 9 -38.60 -69.93 -19.85
C LEU A 9 -39.36 -68.87 -19.02
N GLY A 10 -40.39 -69.28 -18.28
CA GLY A 10 -41.14 -68.39 -17.38
C GLY A 10 -40.28 -67.83 -16.25
N ILE A 11 -39.44 -68.66 -15.62
CA ILE A 11 -38.52 -68.22 -14.56
C ILE A 11 -37.47 -67.26 -15.13
N LEU A 12 -36.87 -67.57 -16.28
CA LEU A 12 -35.89 -66.69 -16.93
C LEU A 12 -36.49 -65.33 -17.31
N ALA A 13 -37.72 -65.31 -17.84
CA ALA A 13 -38.43 -64.08 -18.16
C ALA A 13 -38.75 -63.26 -16.89
N PHE A 14 -39.15 -63.90 -15.80
CA PHE A 14 -39.39 -63.24 -14.51
C PHE A 14 -38.10 -62.64 -13.94
N VAL A 15 -36.99 -63.38 -13.96
CA VAL A 15 -35.68 -62.88 -13.53
C VAL A 15 -35.23 -61.70 -14.39
N ALA A 16 -35.37 -61.81 -15.71
CA ALA A 16 -35.05 -60.71 -16.63
C ALA A 16 -35.91 -59.46 -16.37
N LEU A 17 -37.21 -59.63 -16.12
CA LEU A 17 -38.13 -58.56 -15.77
C LEU A 17 -37.76 -57.93 -14.41
N CYS A 18 -37.45 -58.73 -13.39
CA CYS A 18 -37.01 -58.24 -12.09
C CYS A 18 -35.70 -57.45 -12.20
N VAL A 19 -34.72 -57.93 -12.96
CA VAL A 19 -33.45 -57.22 -13.20
C VAL A 19 -33.69 -55.92 -13.96
N PHE A 20 -34.55 -55.94 -14.98
CA PHE A 20 -34.92 -54.75 -15.74
C PHE A 20 -35.64 -53.70 -14.88
N CYS A 21 -36.63 -54.13 -14.08
CA CYS A 21 -37.35 -53.27 -13.14
C CYS A 21 -36.42 -52.72 -12.05
N ALA A 22 -35.57 -53.54 -11.46
CA ALA A 22 -34.59 -53.11 -10.46
C ALA A 22 -33.61 -52.08 -11.04
N GLY A 23 -33.13 -52.30 -12.27
CA GLY A 23 -32.23 -51.37 -12.97
C GLY A 23 -32.88 -50.06 -13.39
N ARG A 24 -34.18 -50.06 -13.77
CA ARG A 24 -34.93 -48.84 -14.06
C ARG A 24 -35.26 -48.04 -12.81
N HIS A 25 -35.66 -48.72 -11.73
CA HIS A 25 -36.04 -48.07 -10.49
C HIS A 25 -34.83 -47.50 -9.75
N SER A 26 -33.68 -48.19 -9.77
CA SER A 26 -32.43 -47.67 -9.20
C SER A 26 -31.99 -46.37 -9.88
N ARG A 27 -32.06 -46.30 -11.22
CA ARG A 27 -31.75 -45.07 -11.98
C ARG A 27 -32.68 -43.92 -11.65
N LEU A 28 -33.99 -44.18 -11.51
CA LEU A 28 -34.97 -43.13 -11.14
C LEU A 28 -34.70 -42.58 -9.74
N VAL A 29 -34.36 -43.46 -8.78
CA VAL A 29 -34.02 -43.06 -7.41
C VAL A 29 -32.75 -42.23 -7.38
N VAL A 30 -31.68 -42.70 -8.04
CA VAL A 30 -30.41 -41.97 -8.13
C VAL A 30 -30.63 -40.59 -8.75
N ASN A 31 -31.30 -40.49 -9.90
CA ASN A 31 -31.53 -39.20 -10.55
C ASN A 31 -32.31 -38.21 -9.67
N LYS A 32 -33.34 -38.70 -8.96
CA LYS A 32 -34.12 -37.87 -8.03
C LYS A 32 -33.27 -37.40 -6.84
N LEU A 33 -32.47 -38.29 -6.26
CA LEU A 33 -31.59 -37.97 -5.14
C LEU A 33 -30.48 -36.99 -5.55
N THR A 34 -29.87 -37.18 -6.72
CA THR A 34 -28.89 -36.23 -7.29
C THR A 34 -29.51 -34.84 -7.46
N GLY A 35 -30.68 -34.74 -8.10
CA GLY A 35 -31.35 -33.45 -8.29
C GLY A 35 -31.74 -32.77 -6.97
N SER A 36 -32.26 -33.53 -6.01
CA SER A 36 -32.65 -32.99 -4.68
C SER A 36 -31.42 -32.53 -3.88
N SER A 37 -30.33 -33.31 -3.93
CA SER A 37 -29.08 -32.99 -3.23
C SER A 37 -28.44 -31.73 -3.78
N GLN A 38 -28.45 -31.58 -5.10
CA GLN A 38 -27.88 -30.41 -5.75
C GLN A 38 -28.68 -29.13 -5.43
N ALA A 39 -30.01 -29.23 -5.37
CA ALA A 39 -30.87 -28.11 -4.96
C ALA A 39 -30.66 -27.69 -3.50
N VAL A 40 -30.56 -28.65 -2.57
CA VAL A 40 -30.34 -28.35 -1.15
C VAL A 40 -28.98 -27.68 -0.93
N LEU A 41 -27.91 -28.18 -1.58
CA LEU A 41 -26.59 -27.58 -1.46
C LEU A 41 -26.54 -26.18 -2.10
N SER A 42 -27.20 -25.97 -3.25
CA SER A 42 -27.25 -24.64 -3.86
C SER A 42 -28.01 -23.64 -3.02
N ASP A 43 -29.16 -24.03 -2.46
CA ASP A 43 -30.00 -23.15 -1.63
C ASP A 43 -29.30 -22.76 -0.33
N ALA A 44 -28.44 -23.64 0.20
CA ALA A 44 -27.64 -23.39 1.39
C ALA A 44 -26.28 -22.70 1.11
N ASN A 45 -25.99 -22.32 -0.15
CA ASN A 45 -24.71 -21.75 -0.60
C ASN A 45 -23.47 -22.66 -0.46
N TYR A 46 -23.64 -23.98 -0.53
CA TYR A 46 -22.56 -24.98 -0.54
C TYR A 46 -22.15 -25.38 -1.96
N SER A 47 -21.90 -24.41 -2.84
CA SER A 47 -21.53 -24.66 -4.24
C SER A 47 -20.17 -25.35 -4.43
N TRP A 48 -19.34 -25.38 -3.38
CA TRP A 48 -18.06 -26.11 -3.35
C TRP A 48 -18.24 -27.62 -3.14
N ALA A 49 -19.42 -28.06 -2.67
CA ALA A 49 -19.74 -29.46 -2.41
C ALA A 49 -20.42 -30.10 -3.63
N SER A 50 -20.05 -31.34 -3.90
CA SER A 50 -20.65 -32.17 -4.95
C SER A 50 -21.07 -33.51 -4.38
N VAL A 51 -22.11 -34.11 -4.94
CA VAL A 51 -22.68 -35.37 -4.45
C VAL A 51 -22.82 -36.37 -5.58
N ALA A 52 -22.22 -37.53 -5.40
CA ALA A 52 -22.44 -38.71 -6.23
C ALA A 52 -23.27 -39.75 -5.45
N PHE A 53 -24.03 -40.59 -6.15
CA PHE A 53 -24.83 -41.64 -5.52
C PHE A 53 -24.47 -43.01 -6.06
N ASP A 54 -24.28 -43.95 -5.14
CA ASP A 54 -24.34 -45.39 -5.42
C ASP A 54 -25.60 -45.96 -4.75
N GLY A 55 -26.64 -46.15 -5.57
CA GLY A 55 -27.99 -46.49 -5.12
C GLY A 55 -28.59 -45.40 -4.24
N ARG A 56 -28.53 -45.59 -2.90
CA ARG A 56 -29.04 -44.63 -1.89
C ARG A 56 -27.94 -44.11 -0.97
N ASN A 57 -26.68 -44.50 -1.20
CA ASN A 57 -25.55 -44.00 -0.43
C ASN A 57 -25.01 -42.78 -1.20
N ALA A 58 -24.96 -41.65 -0.51
CA ALA A 58 -24.35 -40.43 -1.04
C ALA A 58 -22.84 -40.47 -0.76
N MET A 59 -22.03 -40.04 -1.71
CA MET A 59 -20.64 -39.69 -1.50
C MET A 59 -20.51 -38.18 -1.74
N VAL A 60 -20.16 -37.44 -0.70
CA VAL A 60 -19.99 -35.99 -0.78
C VAL A 60 -18.51 -35.69 -0.89
N SER A 61 -18.14 -34.91 -1.89
CA SER A 61 -16.76 -34.51 -2.15
C SER A 61 -16.69 -33.03 -2.50
N GLY A 62 -15.53 -32.44 -2.25
CA GLY A 62 -15.30 -31.01 -2.45
C GLY A 62 -14.20 -30.51 -1.53
N VAL A 63 -14.01 -29.19 -1.52
CA VAL A 63 -13.07 -28.51 -0.65
C VAL A 63 -13.87 -27.56 0.24
N ALA A 64 -14.11 -27.95 1.49
CA ALA A 64 -14.83 -27.13 2.45
C ALA A 64 -13.95 -26.00 3.00
N PRO A 65 -14.50 -24.80 3.22
CA PRO A 65 -13.79 -23.71 3.88
C PRO A 65 -13.49 -23.99 5.36
N THR A 66 -14.40 -24.70 6.05
CA THR A 66 -14.27 -25.03 7.48
C THR A 66 -14.76 -26.45 7.78
N GLU A 67 -14.37 -26.95 8.95
CA GLU A 67 -14.89 -28.22 9.47
C GLU A 67 -16.39 -28.15 9.77
N GLU A 68 -16.90 -26.96 10.13
CA GLU A 68 -18.32 -26.72 10.37
C GLU A 68 -19.12 -26.80 9.06
N ASP A 69 -18.66 -26.14 7.99
CA ASP A 69 -19.26 -26.22 6.66
C ASP A 69 -19.25 -27.65 6.11
N ARG A 70 -18.17 -28.40 6.37
CA ARG A 70 -18.06 -29.83 6.05
C ARG A 70 -19.13 -30.64 6.78
N ALA A 71 -19.24 -30.47 8.10
CA ALA A 71 -20.22 -31.17 8.92
C ALA A 71 -21.67 -30.82 8.53
N GLU A 72 -21.96 -29.54 8.26
CA GLU A 72 -23.29 -29.08 7.88
C GLU A 72 -23.69 -29.59 6.49
N ALA A 73 -22.79 -29.57 5.51
CA ALA A 73 -23.05 -30.15 4.18
C ALA A 73 -23.36 -31.66 4.27
N ILE A 74 -22.64 -32.41 5.10
CA ILE A 74 -22.92 -33.84 5.34
C ILE A 74 -24.29 -34.04 6.00
N SER A 75 -24.60 -33.21 6.99
CA SER A 75 -25.89 -33.23 7.70
C SER A 75 -27.06 -32.95 6.76
N LEU A 76 -26.96 -31.92 5.92
CA LEU A 76 -27.97 -31.55 4.94
C LEU A 76 -28.26 -32.68 3.96
N ILE A 77 -27.22 -33.31 3.41
CA ILE A 77 -27.38 -34.45 2.50
C ILE A 77 -27.96 -35.67 3.22
N GLY A 78 -27.53 -35.94 4.45
CA GLY A 78 -28.07 -37.02 5.27
C GLY A 78 -29.56 -36.83 5.62
N GLY A 79 -30.04 -35.58 5.68
CA GLY A 79 -31.43 -35.23 5.96
C GLY A 79 -32.38 -35.40 4.76
N ILE A 80 -31.87 -35.62 3.54
CA ILE A 80 -32.72 -35.75 2.35
C ILE A 80 -33.47 -37.08 2.39
N ALA A 81 -34.80 -37.01 2.27
CA ALA A 81 -35.66 -38.18 2.25
C ALA A 81 -35.26 -39.16 1.13
N GLY A 82 -34.83 -40.36 1.52
CA GLY A 82 -34.39 -41.42 0.61
C GLY A 82 -32.88 -41.67 0.60
N VAL A 83 -32.07 -40.77 1.18
CA VAL A 83 -30.64 -41.03 1.45
C VAL A 83 -30.53 -42.03 2.60
N ARG A 84 -29.65 -43.02 2.46
CA ARG A 84 -29.44 -44.09 3.47
C ARG A 84 -28.20 -43.85 4.32
N ALA A 85 -27.12 -43.43 3.68
CA ALA A 85 -25.83 -43.20 4.29
C ALA A 85 -25.08 -42.13 3.50
N VAL A 86 -24.19 -41.42 4.18
CA VAL A 86 -23.34 -40.40 3.58
C VAL A 86 -21.89 -40.79 3.84
N THR A 87 -21.12 -40.91 2.77
CA THR A 87 -19.67 -41.06 2.80
C THR A 87 -19.05 -39.70 2.60
N ASP A 88 -18.15 -39.36 3.51
CA ASP A 88 -17.47 -38.08 3.54
C ASP A 88 -16.11 -38.20 2.84
N SER A 89 -15.97 -37.46 1.75
CA SER A 89 -14.74 -37.33 0.96
C SER A 89 -14.42 -35.85 0.74
N ILE A 90 -14.85 -34.99 1.66
CA ILE A 90 -14.61 -33.55 1.64
C ILE A 90 -13.25 -33.28 2.26
N ALA A 91 -12.40 -32.56 1.52
CA ALA A 91 -11.16 -32.01 2.06
C ALA A 91 -11.43 -30.65 2.69
N ILE A 92 -10.66 -30.27 3.72
CA ILE A 92 -10.60 -28.88 4.18
C ILE A 92 -9.57 -28.16 3.33
N GLY A 93 -9.98 -27.08 2.67
CA GLY A 93 -9.08 -26.26 1.87
C GLY A 93 -8.34 -25.24 2.72
N ASP A 94 -7.13 -24.88 2.29
CA ASP A 94 -6.46 -23.71 2.84
C ASP A 94 -7.28 -22.46 2.48
N LEU A 95 -7.87 -21.83 3.48
CA LEU A 95 -8.60 -20.58 3.31
C LEU A 95 -7.58 -19.46 3.08
N VAL A 96 -7.32 -19.13 1.82
CA VAL A 96 -6.50 -17.96 1.48
C VAL A 96 -7.30 -16.71 1.79
N ARG A 97 -6.91 -16.00 2.85
CA ARG A 97 -7.50 -14.71 3.22
C ARG A 97 -6.78 -13.60 2.49
N GLU A 98 -7.43 -13.02 1.50
CA GLU A 98 -6.88 -11.86 0.77
C GLU A 98 -7.81 -10.66 0.91
N LEU A 99 -7.23 -9.54 1.30
CA LEU A 99 -7.88 -8.23 1.25
C LEU A 99 -6.93 -7.18 0.70
N ARG A 100 -7.48 -6.29 -0.14
CA ARG A 100 -6.80 -5.15 -0.71
C ARG A 100 -7.64 -3.89 -0.50
N ALA A 101 -7.00 -2.87 0.04
CA ALA A 101 -7.53 -1.51 0.10
C ALA A 101 -6.60 -0.61 -0.72
N ALA A 102 -7.13 0.06 -1.75
CA ALA A 102 -6.34 0.93 -2.63
C ALA A 102 -6.96 2.31 -2.71
N ARG A 103 -6.13 3.36 -2.58
CA ARG A 103 -6.52 4.76 -2.70
C ARG A 103 -5.83 5.38 -3.92
N ARG A 104 -6.61 5.93 -4.84
CA ARG A 104 -6.12 6.66 -6.02
C ARG A 104 -6.95 7.91 -6.22
N GLY A 105 -6.31 9.08 -6.13
CA GLY A 105 -7.01 10.36 -6.03
C GLY A 105 -8.03 10.33 -4.89
N ASN A 106 -9.30 10.64 -5.19
CA ASN A 106 -10.40 10.66 -4.22
C ASN A 106 -11.25 9.38 -4.26
N VAL A 107 -10.72 8.26 -4.76
CA VAL A 107 -11.43 6.98 -4.79
C VAL A 107 -10.66 5.96 -3.97
N VAL A 108 -11.39 5.32 -3.05
CA VAL A 108 -10.88 4.20 -2.26
C VAL A 108 -11.63 2.94 -2.67
N THR A 109 -10.92 1.91 -3.07
CA THR A 109 -11.49 0.63 -3.46
C THR A 109 -11.09 -0.45 -2.45
N LEU A 110 -12.09 -1.08 -1.85
CA LEU A 110 -11.93 -2.31 -1.07
C LEU A 110 -12.23 -3.51 -1.96
N SER A 111 -11.39 -4.54 -1.92
CA SER A 111 -11.56 -5.75 -2.72
C SER A 111 -10.94 -6.96 -2.01
N GLY A 112 -11.50 -8.15 -2.25
CA GLY A 112 -11.02 -9.37 -1.63
C GLY A 112 -12.15 -10.22 -1.06
N LYS A 113 -11.79 -11.10 -0.12
CA LYS A 113 -12.70 -12.05 0.50
C LYS A 113 -12.74 -11.87 2.00
N VAL A 114 -13.94 -11.88 2.57
CA VAL A 114 -14.20 -11.71 4.01
C VAL A 114 -15.03 -12.88 4.55
N PRO A 115 -14.82 -13.30 5.82
CA PRO A 115 -15.41 -14.52 6.36
C PRO A 115 -16.92 -14.44 6.59
N SER A 116 -17.46 -13.25 6.87
CA SER A 116 -18.89 -13.06 7.10
C SER A 116 -19.38 -11.67 6.69
N GLN A 117 -20.70 -11.50 6.70
CA GLN A 117 -21.34 -10.19 6.55
C GLN A 117 -20.98 -9.24 7.71
N GLY A 118 -20.78 -9.76 8.92
CA GLY A 118 -20.39 -8.93 10.06
C GLY A 118 -18.99 -8.32 9.88
N THR A 119 -18.03 -9.13 9.43
CA THR A 119 -16.66 -8.65 9.13
C THR A 119 -16.67 -7.65 7.97
N HIS A 120 -17.45 -7.95 6.93
CA HIS A 120 -17.67 -7.05 5.80
C HIS A 120 -18.13 -5.66 6.27
N ASP A 121 -19.24 -5.61 7.01
CA ASP A 121 -19.85 -4.37 7.45
C ASP A 121 -18.93 -3.57 8.37
N THR A 122 -18.18 -4.27 9.24
CA THR A 122 -17.18 -3.65 10.12
C THR A 122 -16.07 -2.96 9.32
N ILE A 123 -15.50 -3.64 8.32
CA ILE A 123 -14.42 -3.09 7.48
C ILE A 123 -14.93 -1.90 6.67
N VAL A 124 -16.10 -2.03 6.03
CA VAL A 124 -16.69 -0.97 5.21
C VAL A 124 -17.05 0.26 6.06
N GLN A 125 -17.66 0.04 7.24
CA GLN A 125 -17.97 1.13 8.16
C GLN A 125 -16.71 1.86 8.59
N TYR A 126 -15.65 1.14 8.96
CA TYR A 126 -14.41 1.76 9.39
C TYR A 126 -13.73 2.54 8.25
N ALA A 127 -13.66 1.96 7.06
CA ALA A 127 -13.14 2.64 5.88
C ALA A 127 -13.93 3.92 5.56
N SER A 128 -15.26 3.89 5.68
CA SER A 128 -16.10 5.08 5.44
C SER A 128 -15.78 6.24 6.39
N VAL A 129 -15.36 5.95 7.62
CA VAL A 129 -14.94 6.96 8.61
C VAL A 129 -13.55 7.50 8.29
N VAL A 130 -12.59 6.61 7.99
CA VAL A 130 -11.21 6.99 7.66
C VAL A 130 -11.17 7.85 6.39
N PHE A 131 -12.01 7.53 5.41
CA PHE A 131 -12.04 8.20 4.11
C PHE A 131 -13.31 9.02 3.90
N ALA A 132 -13.75 9.77 4.91
CA ALA A 132 -14.96 10.57 4.84
C ALA A 132 -14.97 11.62 3.69
N SER A 133 -13.81 11.97 3.14
CA SER A 133 -13.65 12.89 2.00
C SER A 133 -13.48 12.21 0.64
N ASP A 134 -13.34 10.88 0.60
CA ASP A 134 -13.16 10.12 -0.64
C ASP A 134 -14.45 9.33 -0.97
N SER A 135 -14.57 8.91 -2.23
CA SER A 135 -15.61 7.98 -2.67
C SER A 135 -15.17 6.54 -2.38
N LEU A 136 -15.88 5.86 -1.49
CA LEU A 136 -15.64 4.45 -1.17
C LEU A 136 -16.34 3.53 -2.16
N VAL A 137 -15.58 2.66 -2.81
CA VAL A 137 -16.03 1.59 -3.69
C VAL A 137 -15.82 0.27 -2.97
N ASP A 138 -16.91 -0.43 -2.70
CA ASP A 138 -16.92 -1.73 -2.04
C ASP A 138 -17.06 -2.86 -3.07
N ASN A 139 -15.98 -3.62 -3.24
CA ASN A 139 -15.95 -4.85 -4.05
C ASN A 139 -15.54 -6.06 -3.20
N LEU A 140 -15.84 -6.05 -1.89
CA LEU A 140 -15.62 -7.20 -1.03
C LEU A 140 -16.64 -8.29 -1.35
N SER A 141 -16.22 -9.55 -1.20
CA SER A 141 -17.08 -10.72 -1.39
C SER A 141 -17.01 -11.63 -0.18
N ILE A 142 -18.12 -12.29 0.14
CA ILE A 142 -18.19 -13.18 1.30
C ILE A 142 -17.65 -14.56 0.89
N GLN A 143 -16.63 -15.02 1.61
CA GLN A 143 -16.19 -16.40 1.61
C GLN A 143 -16.32 -16.92 3.03
N ARG A 144 -17.40 -17.66 3.31
CA ARG A 144 -17.64 -18.21 4.65
C ARG A 144 -16.40 -18.93 5.17
N GLY A 145 -16.05 -18.61 6.41
CA GLY A 145 -14.84 -19.07 7.08
C GLY A 145 -14.89 -18.72 8.56
N PRO A 146 -13.92 -19.21 9.35
CA PRO A 146 -13.87 -18.87 10.75
C PRO A 146 -13.60 -17.36 10.91
N GLU A 147 -14.19 -16.74 11.92
CA GLU A 147 -13.83 -15.37 12.28
C GLU A 147 -12.39 -15.33 12.76
N ASP A 148 -11.69 -14.24 12.43
CA ASP A 148 -10.34 -13.96 12.91
C ASP A 148 -10.27 -12.48 13.27
N GLU A 149 -10.41 -12.20 14.57
CA GLU A 149 -10.36 -10.84 15.12
C GLU A 149 -9.00 -10.19 14.90
N THR A 150 -7.92 -10.98 14.90
CA THR A 150 -6.56 -10.47 14.69
C THR A 150 -6.39 -10.04 13.24
N TRP A 151 -6.81 -10.87 12.29
CA TRP A 151 -6.82 -10.53 10.87
C TRP A 151 -7.69 -9.29 10.60
N THR A 152 -8.88 -9.23 11.19
CA THR A 152 -9.80 -8.10 11.02
C THR A 152 -9.21 -6.80 11.58
N ARG A 153 -8.56 -6.86 12.75
CA ARG A 153 -7.83 -5.73 13.33
C ARG A 153 -6.69 -5.27 12.41
N VAL A 154 -5.87 -6.19 11.89
CA VAL A 154 -4.76 -5.87 10.97
C VAL A 154 -5.28 -5.19 9.69
N VAL A 155 -6.41 -5.65 9.15
CA VAL A 155 -7.08 -4.98 8.01
C VAL A 155 -7.45 -3.54 8.37
N ILE A 156 -8.18 -3.36 9.47
CA ILE A 156 -8.69 -2.06 9.91
C ILE A 156 -7.54 -1.09 10.16
N GLU A 157 -6.55 -1.50 10.94
CA GLU A 157 -5.40 -0.68 11.29
C GLU A 157 -4.52 -0.41 10.07
N GLY A 158 -4.31 -1.38 9.19
CA GLY A 158 -3.57 -1.16 7.94
C GLY A 158 -4.27 -0.17 6.99
N ILE A 159 -5.61 -0.17 6.95
CA ILE A 159 -6.39 0.83 6.20
C ILE A 159 -6.12 2.26 6.71
N THR A 160 -5.88 2.45 8.02
CA THR A 160 -5.59 3.79 8.59
C THR A 160 -4.27 4.41 8.12
N LEU A 161 -3.38 3.63 7.51
CA LEU A 161 -2.10 4.12 7.00
C LEU A 161 -2.24 4.78 5.63
N LEU A 162 -3.26 4.40 4.84
CA LEU A 162 -3.44 4.88 3.47
C LEU A 162 -3.67 6.40 3.32
N PRO A 163 -4.37 7.12 4.23
CA PRO A 163 -4.50 8.57 4.15
C PRO A 163 -3.18 9.34 4.20
N GLN A 164 -2.10 8.71 4.69
CA GLN A 164 -0.76 9.33 4.73
C GLN A 164 -0.02 9.21 3.40
N LEU A 165 -0.56 8.43 2.45
CA LEU A 165 -0.03 8.27 1.09
C LEU A 165 -0.79 9.20 0.13
N GLU A 166 -0.09 9.77 -0.84
CA GLU A 166 -0.73 10.51 -1.93
C GLU A 166 -1.63 9.56 -2.75
N GLU A 167 -1.04 8.42 -3.12
CA GLU A 167 -1.70 7.28 -3.72
C GLU A 167 -1.02 6.02 -3.19
N GLY A 168 -1.78 4.95 -3.00
CA GLY A 168 -1.20 3.71 -2.48
C GLY A 168 -2.20 2.60 -2.29
N GLU A 169 -1.70 1.46 -1.85
CA GLU A 169 -2.49 0.29 -1.51
C GLU A 169 -1.89 -0.50 -0.37
N MET A 170 -2.78 -1.05 0.45
CA MET A 170 -2.47 -2.06 1.43
C MET A 170 -3.04 -3.38 0.92
N ARG A 171 -2.23 -4.44 0.97
CA ARG A 171 -2.68 -5.80 0.72
C ARG A 171 -2.29 -6.68 1.88
N LEU A 172 -3.24 -7.50 2.34
CA LEU A 172 -3.03 -8.55 3.32
C LEU A 172 -3.37 -9.88 2.66
N VAL A 173 -2.38 -10.77 2.56
CA VAL A 173 -2.55 -12.14 2.09
C VAL A 173 -2.12 -13.07 3.21
N ASN A 174 -3.07 -13.79 3.79
CA ASN A 174 -2.88 -14.60 5.00
C ASN A 174 -2.34 -13.76 6.16
N GLN A 175 -1.03 -13.81 6.39
CA GLN A 175 -0.32 -13.07 7.44
C GLN A 175 0.75 -12.11 6.88
N ASP A 176 0.82 -12.00 5.55
CA ASP A 176 1.77 -11.13 4.86
C ASP A 176 1.09 -9.82 4.49
N VAL A 177 1.53 -8.73 5.12
CA VAL A 177 1.06 -7.38 4.85
C VAL A 177 2.03 -6.66 3.93
N SER A 178 1.53 -6.04 2.89
CA SER A 178 2.29 -5.19 2.00
C SER A 178 1.64 -3.82 1.91
N LEU A 179 2.48 -2.78 1.99
CA LEU A 179 2.07 -1.39 1.83
C LEU A 179 2.88 -0.77 0.69
N LEU A 180 2.17 -0.40 -0.37
CA LEU A 180 2.71 0.19 -1.59
C LEU A 180 2.20 1.62 -1.72
N GLY A 181 3.03 2.54 -2.22
CA GLY A 181 2.52 3.86 -2.55
C GLY A 181 3.56 4.93 -2.78
N ARG A 182 3.11 6.18 -2.70
CA ARG A 182 3.93 7.37 -2.84
C ARG A 182 3.71 8.32 -1.67
N VAL A 183 4.81 8.90 -1.19
CA VAL A 183 4.78 10.00 -0.22
C VAL A 183 5.61 11.17 -0.72
N GLU A 184 5.24 12.36 -0.25
CA GLU A 184 5.97 13.59 -0.55
C GLU A 184 7.37 13.58 0.07
N LYS A 185 7.54 13.08 1.31
CA LYS A 185 8.78 13.26 2.09
C LYS A 185 9.40 11.93 2.53
N PRO A 186 10.75 11.78 2.51
CA PRO A 186 11.43 10.58 3.00
C PRO A 186 11.12 10.26 4.47
N VAL A 187 11.00 11.30 5.31
CA VAL A 187 10.69 11.14 6.73
C VAL A 187 9.34 10.43 6.94
N LEU A 188 8.33 10.74 6.12
CA LEU A 188 7.02 10.09 6.18
C LEU A 188 7.10 8.62 5.77
N ARG A 189 7.91 8.29 4.74
CA ARG A 189 8.18 6.91 4.33
C ARG A 189 8.71 6.08 5.50
N ASP A 190 9.74 6.60 6.18
CA ASP A 190 10.42 5.87 7.25
C ASP A 190 9.51 5.74 8.49
N SER A 191 8.71 6.78 8.77
CA SER A 191 7.68 6.74 9.81
C SER A 191 6.61 5.68 9.52
N LEU A 192 6.07 5.64 8.29
CA LEU A 192 5.06 4.65 7.88
C LEU A 192 5.58 3.23 7.96
N ARG A 193 6.82 3.00 7.53
CA ARG A 193 7.46 1.68 7.65
C ARG A 193 7.55 1.22 9.10
N LYS A 194 7.92 2.13 10.01
CA LYS A 194 7.98 1.84 11.44
C LYS A 194 6.59 1.57 12.03
N SER A 195 5.62 2.44 11.74
CA SER A 195 4.25 2.27 12.22
C SER A 195 3.62 0.96 11.75
N LEU A 196 3.84 0.55 10.51
CA LEU A 196 3.38 -0.75 10.02
C LEU A 196 4.02 -1.92 10.81
N ALA A 197 5.33 -1.88 11.05
CA ALA A 197 6.01 -2.94 11.78
C ALA A 197 5.56 -3.05 13.26
N GLU A 198 5.26 -1.91 13.91
CA GLU A 198 4.81 -1.88 15.31
C GLU A 198 3.35 -2.31 15.50
N LEU A 199 2.53 -2.15 14.46
CA LEU A 199 1.11 -2.48 14.44
C LEU A 199 0.87 -3.99 14.32
N LEU A 200 1.77 -4.70 13.65
CA LEU A 200 1.57 -6.11 13.33
C LEU A 200 1.93 -7.05 14.50
N PRO A 201 1.13 -8.10 14.73
CA PRO A 201 1.50 -9.18 15.65
C PRO A 201 2.76 -9.93 15.18
N GLU A 202 3.45 -10.62 16.10
CA GLU A 202 4.68 -11.37 15.80
C GLU A 202 4.52 -12.44 14.71
N SER A 203 3.31 -12.98 14.52
CA SER A 203 3.02 -13.97 13.47
C SER A 203 2.85 -13.38 12.07
N TYR A 204 2.82 -12.05 11.94
CA TYR A 204 2.63 -11.36 10.67
C TYR A 204 3.96 -10.85 10.12
N THR A 205 4.06 -10.82 8.79
CA THR A 205 5.20 -10.20 8.12
C THR A 205 4.77 -8.90 7.46
N SER A 206 5.70 -7.95 7.32
CA SER A 206 5.47 -6.72 6.56
C SER A 206 6.49 -6.52 5.46
N SER A 207 6.01 -5.96 4.36
CA SER A 207 6.83 -5.39 3.30
C SER A 207 6.32 -3.99 2.95
N THR A 208 7.25 -3.10 2.58
CA THR A 208 6.94 -1.73 2.18
C THR A 208 7.67 -1.38 0.90
N GLU A 209 6.93 -0.91 -0.09
CA GLU A 209 7.46 -0.38 -1.35
C GLU A 209 6.85 1.02 -1.56
N ILE A 210 7.40 1.98 -0.82
CA ILE A 210 6.95 3.37 -0.81
C ILE A 210 7.98 4.23 -1.55
N THR A 211 7.53 4.84 -2.64
CA THR A 211 8.33 5.72 -3.49
C THR A 211 8.26 7.17 -3.02
N VAL A 212 9.33 7.92 -3.27
CA VAL A 212 9.39 9.37 -3.06
C VAL A 212 9.71 9.99 -4.43
N PRO A 213 9.06 11.08 -4.84
CA PRO A 213 9.39 11.78 -6.09
C PRO A 213 10.88 12.03 -6.22
N GLU A 214 11.42 11.77 -7.42
CA GLU A 214 12.81 12.04 -7.75
C GLU A 214 13.08 13.54 -7.59
N GLY A 215 14.04 13.89 -6.72
CA GLY A 215 14.27 15.26 -6.28
C GLY A 215 14.02 15.53 -4.80
N LEU A 216 13.65 14.53 -4.00
CA LEU A 216 13.52 14.64 -2.53
C LEU A 216 14.32 13.60 -1.74
N GLN A 217 15.20 12.83 -2.41
CA GLN A 217 16.17 11.97 -1.72
C GLN A 217 17.19 12.84 -0.96
N PRO A 218 17.65 12.39 0.24
CA PRO A 218 18.70 13.09 0.96
C PRO A 218 19.96 13.21 0.11
N LEU A 219 20.49 14.42 0.00
CA LEU A 219 21.73 14.71 -0.69
C LEU A 219 22.90 14.45 0.26
N GLY A 220 23.91 13.71 -0.20
CA GLY A 220 25.19 13.63 0.50
C GLY A 220 25.94 14.96 0.41
N PRO A 221 27.06 15.13 1.15
CA PRO A 221 27.78 16.40 1.21
C PRO A 221 28.22 16.95 -0.15
N ALA A 222 28.69 16.09 -1.06
CA ALA A 222 29.15 16.50 -2.38
C ALA A 222 27.99 16.90 -3.31
N GLU A 223 26.90 16.12 -3.33
CA GLU A 223 25.73 16.47 -4.14
C GLU A 223 25.05 17.74 -3.61
N CYS A 224 24.95 17.90 -2.28
CA CYS A 224 24.41 19.10 -1.65
C CYS A 224 25.16 20.36 -2.08
N GLU A 225 26.50 20.34 -2.03
CA GLU A 225 27.32 21.48 -2.45
C GLU A 225 27.10 21.82 -3.93
N ALA A 226 27.06 20.80 -4.79
CA ALA A 226 26.89 20.96 -6.23
C ALA A 226 25.52 21.57 -6.58
N GLU A 227 24.44 21.07 -5.98
CA GLU A 227 23.06 21.53 -6.18
C GLU A 227 22.86 22.97 -5.66
N LEU A 228 23.36 23.27 -4.46
CA LEU A 228 23.31 24.63 -3.91
C LEU A 228 24.11 25.61 -4.76
N THR A 229 25.29 25.21 -5.22
CA THR A 229 26.12 26.03 -6.12
C THR A 229 25.41 26.27 -7.44
N SER A 230 24.84 25.23 -8.05
CA SER A 230 24.08 25.33 -9.31
C SER A 230 22.89 26.29 -9.17
N THR A 231 22.15 26.20 -8.05
CA THR A 231 20.98 27.03 -7.75
C THR A 231 21.26 28.54 -7.85
N VAL A 232 22.44 28.97 -7.40
CA VAL A 232 22.86 30.39 -7.37
C VAL A 232 23.85 30.80 -8.45
N LYS A 233 24.36 29.86 -9.26
CA LYS A 233 25.41 30.11 -10.25
C LYS A 233 24.98 31.14 -11.29
N ASP A 234 23.81 30.93 -11.88
CA ASP A 234 23.26 31.78 -12.94
C ASP A 234 22.22 32.79 -12.41
N ARG A 235 21.84 32.65 -11.14
CA ARG A 235 20.77 33.42 -10.51
C ARG A 235 21.31 34.14 -9.26
N ARG A 236 21.43 35.45 -9.38
CA ARG A 236 22.18 36.28 -8.42
C ARG A 236 21.30 36.63 -7.22
N ILE A 237 21.73 36.27 -6.02
CA ILE A 237 21.15 36.82 -4.79
C ILE A 237 21.54 38.30 -4.72
N THR A 238 20.55 39.19 -4.80
CA THR A 238 20.75 40.64 -4.81
C THR A 238 20.19 41.30 -3.56
N PHE A 239 20.76 42.46 -3.26
CA PHE A 239 20.46 43.26 -2.07
C PHE A 239 20.14 44.69 -2.50
N ALA A 240 19.29 45.37 -1.74
CA ALA A 240 19.07 46.81 -1.94
C ALA A 240 20.41 47.58 -1.81
N SER A 241 20.52 48.70 -2.54
CA SER A 241 21.76 49.48 -2.61
C SER A 241 22.25 49.88 -1.22
N GLY A 242 23.53 49.60 -0.92
CA GLY A 242 24.14 49.89 0.38
C GLY A 242 23.51 49.15 1.57
N SER A 243 22.69 48.12 1.33
CA SER A 243 21.92 47.43 2.36
C SER A 243 22.20 45.93 2.39
N THR A 244 21.76 45.31 3.47
CA THR A 244 21.69 43.87 3.75
C THR A 244 20.29 43.31 3.46
N ARG A 245 19.33 44.18 3.11
CA ARG A 245 17.97 43.78 2.74
C ARG A 245 17.97 43.05 1.40
N LEU A 246 17.52 41.80 1.43
CA LEU A 246 17.27 40.98 0.24
C LEU A 246 16.19 41.62 -0.64
N THR A 247 16.39 41.61 -1.96
CA THR A 247 15.38 42.13 -2.88
C THR A 247 14.29 41.10 -3.17
N PRO A 248 13.10 41.52 -3.66
CA PRO A 248 12.06 40.58 -4.07
C PRO A 248 12.51 39.57 -5.12
N GLU A 249 13.44 39.95 -6.01
CA GLU A 249 13.99 39.05 -7.05
C GLU A 249 14.89 37.96 -6.47
N ALA A 250 15.43 38.16 -5.26
CA ALA A 250 16.23 37.15 -4.57
C ALA A 250 15.37 36.05 -3.94
N SER A 251 14.10 36.33 -3.60
CA SER A 251 13.20 35.38 -2.93
C SER A 251 13.06 34.04 -3.67
N PRO A 252 12.70 33.97 -4.97
CA PRO A 252 12.55 32.67 -5.64
C PRO A 252 13.85 31.86 -5.67
N ILE A 253 15.00 32.53 -5.77
CA ILE A 253 16.32 31.87 -5.75
C ILE A 253 16.61 31.27 -4.37
N LEU A 254 16.24 32.01 -3.32
CA LEU A 254 16.40 31.56 -1.94
C LEU A 254 15.43 30.44 -1.57
N GLU A 255 14.19 30.46 -2.08
CA GLU A 255 13.26 29.34 -1.91
C GLU A 255 13.80 28.06 -2.56
N ASP A 256 14.37 28.14 -3.76
CA ASP A 256 15.02 26.98 -4.37
C ASP A 256 16.21 26.49 -3.55
N ALA A 257 17.02 27.42 -3.01
CA ALA A 257 18.13 27.07 -2.12
C ALA A 257 17.64 26.40 -0.82
N VAL A 258 16.48 26.81 -0.28
CA VAL A 258 15.83 26.16 0.87
C VAL A 258 15.44 24.73 0.50
N ASN A 259 14.80 24.53 -0.64
CA ASN A 259 14.36 23.19 -1.08
C ASN A 259 15.55 22.23 -1.24
N VAL A 260 16.70 22.72 -1.72
CA VAL A 260 17.93 21.93 -1.77
C VAL A 260 18.50 21.69 -0.37
N ALA A 261 18.63 22.74 0.45
CA ALA A 261 19.23 22.64 1.78
C ALA A 261 18.43 21.74 2.74
N LEU A 262 17.11 21.68 2.62
CA LEU A 262 16.25 20.75 3.38
C LEU A 262 16.51 19.28 3.05
N ARG A 263 17.10 18.99 1.89
CA ARG A 263 17.50 17.64 1.49
C ARG A 263 18.92 17.29 1.91
N CYS A 264 19.73 18.27 2.32
CA CYS A 264 21.10 18.01 2.72
C CYS A 264 21.15 17.40 4.13
N SER A 265 21.59 16.15 4.24
CA SER A 265 21.64 15.42 5.52
C SER A 265 23.01 15.54 6.18
N ASP A 266 23.05 15.80 7.49
CA ASP A 266 24.27 15.83 8.32
C ASP A 266 25.42 16.68 7.75
N VAL A 267 25.08 17.89 7.27
CA VAL A 267 26.07 18.86 6.78
C VAL A 267 26.01 20.19 7.51
N LEU A 268 27.15 20.86 7.56
CA LEU A 268 27.28 22.25 7.96
C LEU A 268 27.45 23.12 6.71
N ILE A 269 26.44 23.94 6.40
CA ILE A 269 26.43 24.79 5.21
C ILE A 269 27.04 26.16 5.55
N GLU A 270 28.15 26.51 4.90
CA GLU A 270 28.71 27.86 4.93
C GLU A 270 28.07 28.72 3.84
N VAL A 271 27.56 29.89 4.23
CA VAL A 271 27.11 30.95 3.34
C VAL A 271 28.22 32.01 3.26
N GLY A 272 28.97 31.99 2.16
CA GLY A 272 30.07 32.90 1.88
C GLY A 272 29.63 34.16 1.13
N GLY A 273 29.84 35.33 1.69
CA GLY A 273 29.58 36.62 1.06
C GLY A 273 30.82 37.26 0.45
N TYR A 274 30.72 37.76 -0.78
CA TYR A 274 31.82 38.45 -1.48
C TYR A 274 31.39 39.83 -2.01
N THR A 275 32.33 40.77 -2.05
CA THR A 275 32.15 42.11 -2.62
C THR A 275 33.01 42.32 -3.87
N ASP A 276 32.79 43.45 -4.56
CA ASP A 276 33.79 43.96 -5.49
C ASP A 276 34.89 44.73 -4.74
N SER A 277 35.95 45.13 -5.45
CA SER A 277 37.13 45.78 -4.85
C SER A 277 37.00 47.29 -4.65
N ARG A 278 35.80 47.89 -4.77
CA ARG A 278 35.63 49.33 -4.54
C ARG A 278 35.34 49.64 -3.08
N GLY A 279 35.81 50.80 -2.62
CA GLY A 279 35.61 51.26 -1.25
C GLY A 279 36.63 50.67 -0.28
N ASP A 280 36.41 50.93 1.01
CA ASP A 280 37.29 50.47 2.07
C ASP A 280 37.21 48.94 2.26
N ARG A 281 38.35 48.32 2.58
CA ARG A 281 38.44 46.86 2.71
C ARG A 281 37.70 46.35 3.94
N LEU A 282 37.82 47.04 5.08
CA LEU A 282 37.15 46.61 6.32
C LEU A 282 35.64 46.76 6.19
N GLN A 283 35.17 47.84 5.57
CA GLN A 283 33.74 48.03 5.26
C GLN A 283 33.21 46.94 4.33
N ASN A 284 33.98 46.53 3.32
CA ASN A 284 33.59 45.45 2.43
C ASN A 284 33.50 44.09 3.14
N ILE A 285 34.45 43.79 4.04
CA ILE A 285 34.42 42.58 4.87
C ILE A 285 33.15 42.58 5.73
N GLN A 286 32.90 43.68 6.46
CA GLN A 286 31.72 43.82 7.29
C GLN A 286 30.42 43.67 6.48
N LEU A 287 30.28 44.38 5.36
CA LEU A 287 29.11 44.31 4.50
C LEU A 287 28.87 42.90 3.96
N SER A 288 29.94 42.20 3.57
CA SER A 288 29.82 40.81 3.10
C SER A 288 29.38 39.84 4.19
N GLN A 289 29.85 40.04 5.43
CA GLN A 289 29.46 39.26 6.58
C GLN A 289 27.97 39.46 6.90
N GLU A 290 27.51 40.71 6.94
CA GLU A 290 26.12 41.03 7.23
C GLU A 290 25.16 40.51 6.14
N ARG A 291 25.59 40.52 4.87
CA ARG A 291 24.83 39.94 3.76
C ARG A 291 24.74 38.41 3.84
N ALA A 292 25.85 37.75 4.14
CA ALA A 292 25.85 36.31 4.40
C ALA A 292 24.92 35.97 5.58
N GLN A 293 24.94 36.79 6.62
CA GLN A 293 24.07 36.63 7.78
C GLN A 293 22.58 36.78 7.41
N ALA A 294 22.23 37.78 6.60
CA ALA A 294 20.85 37.96 6.12
C ALA A 294 20.33 36.74 5.34
N VAL A 295 21.19 36.08 4.55
CA VAL A 295 20.83 34.83 3.85
C VAL A 295 20.66 33.67 4.84
N VAL A 296 21.57 33.52 5.82
CA VAL A 296 21.42 32.51 6.89
C VAL A 296 20.13 32.72 7.68
N ASP A 297 19.78 33.96 8.02
CA ASP A 297 18.55 34.29 8.74
C ASP A 297 17.33 33.93 7.90
N TYR A 298 17.36 34.19 6.59
CA TYR A 298 16.31 33.79 5.66
C TYR A 298 16.14 32.27 5.64
N LEU A 299 17.22 31.52 5.40
CA LEU A 299 17.20 30.05 5.36
C LEU A 299 16.69 29.45 6.67
N SER A 300 17.12 30.01 7.81
CA SER A 300 16.68 29.56 9.13
C SER A 300 15.19 29.83 9.36
N SER A 301 14.67 30.97 8.89
CA SER A 301 13.23 31.27 8.96
C SER A 301 12.34 30.33 8.14
N ARG A 302 12.95 29.57 7.21
CA ARG A 302 12.29 28.56 6.36
C ARG A 302 12.47 27.12 6.86
N GLY A 303 12.97 26.94 8.09
CA GLY A 303 13.00 25.64 8.77
C GLY A 303 14.34 24.93 8.73
N ILE A 304 15.39 25.54 8.17
CA ILE A 304 16.74 24.98 8.25
C ILE A 304 17.33 25.28 9.64
N SER A 305 17.87 24.27 10.30
CA SER A 305 18.44 24.45 11.64
C SER A 305 19.55 25.49 11.63
N ARG A 306 19.49 26.44 12.57
CA ARG A 306 20.55 27.46 12.74
C ARG A 306 21.91 26.86 13.04
N THR A 307 21.95 25.69 13.67
CA THR A 307 23.21 24.96 13.96
C THR A 307 23.84 24.33 12.72
N SER A 308 23.08 24.19 11.63
CA SER A 308 23.55 23.65 10.35
C SER A 308 23.99 24.75 9.37
N LEU A 309 24.02 26.02 9.81
CA LEU A 309 24.33 27.18 8.98
C LEU A 309 25.45 28.02 9.60
N VAL A 310 26.39 28.47 8.78
CA VAL A 310 27.46 29.41 9.15
C VAL A 310 27.51 30.55 8.15
N ALA A 311 27.53 31.80 8.60
CA ALA A 311 27.72 32.97 7.73
C ALA A 311 29.17 33.43 7.75
N LYS A 312 29.76 33.69 6.59
CA LYS A 312 31.15 34.19 6.48
C LYS A 312 31.32 35.25 5.41
N GLY A 313 31.82 36.42 5.82
CA GLY A 313 32.16 37.53 4.95
C GLY A 313 33.61 37.49 4.49
N TYR A 314 33.82 37.34 3.19
CA TYR A 314 35.14 37.33 2.58
C TYR A 314 35.59 38.70 2.06
N GLY A 315 34.67 39.66 1.93
CA GLY A 315 34.94 40.95 1.32
C GLY A 315 35.41 40.82 -0.14
N PRO A 316 36.42 41.59 -0.59
CA PRO A 316 36.82 41.63 -1.99
C PRO A 316 37.85 40.56 -2.40
N VAL A 317 38.14 39.58 -1.53
CA VAL A 317 39.12 38.52 -1.81
C VAL A 317 38.55 37.48 -2.77
N ASN A 318 39.42 36.74 -3.46
CA ASN A 318 39.04 35.69 -4.43
C ASN A 318 38.02 36.17 -5.49
N PRO A 319 38.36 37.20 -6.29
CA PRO A 319 37.49 37.67 -7.37
C PRO A 319 37.38 36.60 -8.46
N ILE A 320 36.16 36.38 -8.97
CA ILE A 320 35.88 35.44 -10.06
C ILE A 320 35.88 36.13 -11.43
N ALA A 321 35.91 37.46 -11.45
CA ALA A 321 35.99 38.27 -12.65
C ALA A 321 36.79 39.56 -12.41
N THR A 322 37.17 40.24 -13.49
CA THR A 322 37.92 41.49 -13.41
C THR A 322 37.15 42.60 -12.68
N ASN A 323 37.75 43.21 -11.65
CA ASN A 323 37.17 44.37 -10.98
C ASN A 323 37.27 45.67 -11.81
N ARG A 324 37.92 45.61 -12.99
CA ARG A 324 38.07 46.79 -13.87
C ARG A 324 36.78 47.14 -14.59
N THR A 325 35.93 46.16 -14.91
CA THR A 325 34.68 46.40 -15.64
C THR A 325 33.47 46.40 -14.70
N TRP A 326 32.39 47.08 -15.08
CA TRP A 326 31.14 47.05 -14.31
C TRP A 326 30.56 45.64 -14.24
N ALA A 327 30.60 44.90 -15.34
CA ALA A 327 30.12 43.52 -15.42
C ALA A 327 30.93 42.57 -14.52
N GLY A 328 32.26 42.67 -14.52
CA GLY A 328 33.09 41.83 -13.65
C GLY A 328 32.94 42.17 -12.16
N ARG A 329 32.80 43.46 -11.81
CA ARG A 329 32.42 43.86 -10.45
C ARG A 329 31.08 43.30 -10.04
N ALA A 330 30.10 43.27 -10.94
CA ALA A 330 28.85 42.60 -10.66
C ALA A 330 29.14 41.15 -10.29
N LEU A 331 29.76 40.32 -11.15
CA LEU A 331 30.07 38.92 -10.84
C LEU A 331 30.78 38.71 -9.48
N ASN A 332 31.66 39.61 -9.07
CA ASN A 332 32.34 39.50 -7.76
C ASN A 332 31.40 39.72 -6.55
N ARG A 333 30.33 40.50 -6.69
CA ARG A 333 29.27 40.65 -5.67
C ARG A 333 28.34 39.43 -5.71
N ARG A 334 28.68 38.40 -4.94
CA ARG A 334 27.98 37.10 -4.96
C ARG A 334 27.84 36.51 -3.55
N ILE A 335 26.90 35.58 -3.44
CA ILE A 335 26.79 34.62 -2.34
C ILE A 335 27.20 33.25 -2.88
N GLN A 336 27.92 32.49 -2.09
CA GLN A 336 28.34 31.13 -2.40
C GLN A 336 27.98 30.20 -1.25
N PHE A 337 27.58 28.98 -1.55
CA PHE A 337 27.38 27.92 -0.58
C PHE A 337 28.54 26.95 -0.63
N THR A 338 29.03 26.52 0.52
CA THR A 338 30.08 25.50 0.65
C THR A 338 29.70 24.56 1.77
N ILE A 339 30.07 23.28 1.68
CA ILE A 339 29.85 22.32 2.77
C ILE A 339 31.12 22.20 3.60
N ILE A 340 31.02 22.52 4.89
CA ILE A 340 32.10 22.32 5.86
C ILE A 340 32.07 20.86 6.30
N ARG A 341 33.22 20.19 6.15
CA ARG A 341 33.46 18.82 6.64
C ARG A 341 34.20 18.87 7.97
#